data_AF-A0A2E0YXK5-F1
#
_entry.id   AF-A0A2E0YXK5-F1
#
_cell.length_a   1.000
_cell.length_b   1.000
_cell.length_c   1.000
_cell.angle_alpha   90.00
_cell.angle_beta   90.00
_cell.angle_gamma   90.00
#
_symmetry.space_group_name_H-M   'P 1'
#
loop_
_entity.id
_entity.type
_entity.pdbx_description
1 polymer ?
#
loop_
_entity_poly.entity_id
_entity_poly.type
_entity_poly.pdbx_seq_one_letter_code
_entity_poly.pdbx_strand_id
1 'polypeptide(L)'
;MSRLCLLATCWLCLYLCACATLPGREAATLAFVEAQKTQARELRQQDRLADSLALWRTLLPLGAPDEETRRAIAELEKEIAAQTASNLRRARRAYAGGNTRQGDTWLLKVLALSPGHPEALERLGHTASERASAQQRNKSEQENRAAKQRAAPRAAYAPPDDSGRMRTLYEQGDFEGVIALGRQAAPAAGTRQAALLRQAHIALAERAGGAGRNELALEHLQAAMIAQPEEDDPLLARSLELRGALSRHWYEQGSRLLSSDLDAAVVALEKALQYNPYNANAQRKLAQAQTLQRNLQRIEGAR
;
A
#
# COMPACT_ATOMS: atom_id res chain seq x y z
N MET A 1 -4.45 18.44 75.67
CA MET A 1 -3.66 18.36 74.41
C MET A 1 -2.85 17.07 74.25
N SER A 2 -2.66 16.22 75.28
CA SER A 2 -1.78 15.04 75.19
C SER A 2 -2.36 13.77 74.54
N ARG A 3 -3.66 13.70 74.23
CA ARG A 3 -4.29 12.50 73.61
C ARG A 3 -4.26 12.48 72.08
N LEU A 4 -4.07 13.63 71.43
CA LEU A 4 -3.98 13.74 69.96
C LEU A 4 -2.59 13.40 69.43
N CYS A 5 -1.52 13.58 70.22
CA CYS A 5 -0.16 13.20 69.82
C CYS A 5 0.08 11.68 69.76
N LEU A 6 -0.63 10.89 70.56
CA LEU A 6 -0.45 9.43 70.63
C LEU A 6 -1.11 8.67 69.46
N LEU A 7 -2.16 9.23 68.85
CA LEU A 7 -2.81 8.61 67.69
C LEU A 7 -2.04 8.89 66.39
N ALA A 8 -1.37 10.04 66.28
CA ALA A 8 -0.56 10.40 65.11
C ALA A 8 0.72 9.56 64.98
N THR A 9 1.37 9.21 66.09
CA THR A 9 2.57 8.34 66.07
C THR A 9 2.23 6.88 65.79
N CYS A 10 1.05 6.40 66.19
CA CYS A 10 0.63 5.02 65.91
C CYS A 10 0.30 4.81 64.42
N TRP A 11 -0.28 5.82 63.75
CA TRP A 11 -0.52 5.80 62.30
C TRP A 11 0.77 5.85 61.47
N LEU A 12 1.79 6.59 61.94
CA LEU A 12 3.08 6.68 61.26
C LEU A 12 3.84 5.33 61.31
N CYS A 13 3.77 4.61 62.43
CA CYS A 13 4.39 3.27 62.55
C CYS A 13 3.70 2.20 61.68
N LEU A 14 2.38 2.30 61.47
CA LEU A 14 1.65 1.40 60.57
C LEU A 14 1.97 1.64 59.09
N TYR A 15 2.25 2.88 58.68
CA TYR A 15 2.69 3.19 57.32
C TYR A 15 4.15 2.79 57.05
N LEU A 16 5.03 2.82 58.06
CA LEU A 16 6.44 2.42 57.91
C LEU A 16 6.66 0.90 57.84
N CYS A 17 5.79 0.08 58.45
CA CYS A 17 5.88 -1.38 58.35
C CYS A 17 5.31 -1.96 57.03
N ALA A 18 4.57 -1.19 56.24
CA ALA A 18 3.97 -1.66 54.99
C ALA A 18 4.96 -1.74 53.80
N CYS A 19 6.18 -1.21 53.93
CA CYS A 19 7.21 -1.27 52.88
C CYS A 19 8.23 -2.41 53.07
N ALA A 20 8.15 -3.19 54.15
CA ALA A 20 9.19 -4.17 54.51
C ALA A 20 9.02 -5.55 53.87
N THR A 21 7.94 -5.81 53.13
CA THR A 21 7.73 -7.09 52.42
C THR A 21 7.39 -6.84 50.96
N LEU A 22 8.27 -6.12 50.25
CA LEU A 22 8.34 -6.31 48.80
C LEU A 22 8.80 -7.75 48.59
N PRO A 23 7.98 -8.64 48.00
CA PRO A 23 8.43 -9.99 47.66
C PRO A 23 9.77 -9.84 46.95
N GLY A 24 10.78 -10.57 47.43
CA GLY A 24 12.14 -10.46 46.92
C GLY A 24 12.11 -10.50 45.40
N ARG A 25 12.86 -9.60 44.75
CA ARG A 25 12.93 -9.46 43.28
C ARG A 25 13.01 -10.80 42.53
N GLU A 26 13.63 -11.79 43.15
CA GLU A 26 13.70 -13.18 42.70
C GLU A 26 12.33 -13.88 42.64
N ALA A 27 11.52 -13.81 43.70
CA ALA A 27 10.17 -14.39 43.73
C ALA A 27 9.25 -13.75 42.68
N ALA A 28 9.35 -12.43 42.48
CA ALA A 28 8.60 -11.74 41.42
C ALA A 28 9.04 -12.19 40.01
N THR A 29 10.35 -12.41 39.81
CA THR A 29 10.90 -12.90 38.54
C THR A 29 10.44 -14.34 38.25
N LEU A 30 10.48 -15.22 39.25
CA LEU A 30 9.99 -16.59 39.12
C LEU A 30 8.49 -16.66 38.80
N ALA A 31 7.67 -15.86 39.48
CA ALA A 31 6.23 -15.77 39.20
C ALA A 31 5.95 -15.27 37.77
N PHE A 32 6.71 -14.28 37.30
CA PHE A 32 6.62 -13.80 35.92
C PHE A 32 7.00 -14.88 34.91
N VAL A 33 8.11 -15.60 35.14
CA VAL A 33 8.56 -16.70 34.27
C VAL A 33 7.49 -17.77 34.17
N GLU A 34 6.93 -18.24 35.29
CA GLU A 34 5.89 -19.28 35.28
C GLU A 34 4.59 -18.81 34.60
N ALA A 35 4.21 -17.55 34.77
CA ALA A 35 3.07 -16.97 34.05
C ALA A 35 3.30 -16.97 32.53
N GLN A 36 4.49 -16.57 32.08
CA GLN A 36 4.86 -16.58 30.65
C GLN A 36 4.88 -18.01 30.08
N LYS A 37 5.44 -18.98 30.81
CA LYS A 37 5.42 -20.39 30.40
C LYS A 37 4.00 -20.91 30.26
N THR A 38 3.13 -20.60 31.23
CA THR A 38 1.72 -21.02 31.21
C THR A 38 1.01 -20.44 29.99
N GLN A 39 1.15 -19.14 29.76
CA GLN A 39 0.57 -18.47 28.59
C GLN A 39 1.11 -19.03 27.27
N ALA A 40 2.40 -19.34 27.20
CA ALA A 40 3.00 -19.94 26.00
C ALA A 40 2.45 -21.35 25.71
N ARG A 41 2.19 -22.16 26.75
CA ARG A 41 1.55 -23.47 26.61
C ARG A 41 0.08 -23.34 26.15
N GLU A 42 -0.68 -22.39 26.68
CA GLU A 42 -2.05 -22.10 26.23
C GLU A 42 -2.08 -21.68 24.75
N LEU A 43 -1.16 -20.80 24.32
CA LEU A 43 -1.04 -20.42 22.91
C LEU A 43 -0.72 -21.61 22.01
N ARG A 44 0.14 -22.54 22.48
CA ARG A 44 0.42 -23.78 21.75
C ARG A 44 -0.84 -24.65 21.61
N GLN A 45 -1.64 -24.78 22.67
CA GLN A 45 -2.91 -25.53 22.63
C GLN A 45 -3.94 -24.91 21.68
N GLN A 46 -3.86 -23.59 21.46
CA GLN A 46 -4.68 -22.86 20.50
C GLN A 46 -4.13 -22.89 19.07
N ASP A 47 -3.09 -23.69 18.78
CA ASP A 47 -2.37 -23.75 17.49
C ASP A 47 -1.73 -22.40 17.09
N ARG A 48 -1.50 -21.49 18.06
CA ARG A 48 -0.82 -20.20 17.87
C ARG A 48 0.68 -20.35 18.06
N LEU A 49 1.30 -21.20 17.24
CA LEU A 49 2.69 -21.63 17.41
C LEU A 49 3.71 -20.49 17.39
N ALA A 50 3.56 -19.52 16.47
CA ALA A 50 4.50 -18.40 16.35
C ALA A 50 4.46 -17.49 17.60
N ASP A 51 3.26 -17.22 18.12
CA ASP A 51 3.08 -16.42 19.34
C ASP A 51 3.62 -17.16 20.57
N SER A 52 3.37 -18.47 20.66
CA SER A 52 3.95 -19.34 21.70
C SER A 52 5.48 -19.27 21.69
N LEU A 53 6.10 -19.44 20.52
CA LEU A 53 7.55 -19.36 20.34
C LEU A 53 8.10 -17.98 20.72
N ALA A 54 7.39 -16.90 20.38
CA ALA A 54 7.78 -15.55 20.76
C ALA A 54 7.84 -15.39 22.29
N LEU A 55 6.83 -15.87 23.03
CA LEU A 55 6.82 -15.83 24.50
C LEU A 55 7.99 -16.62 25.09
N TRP A 56 8.23 -17.84 24.62
CA TRP A 56 9.37 -18.64 25.09
C TRP A 56 10.71 -17.93 24.85
N ARG A 57 10.88 -17.26 23.70
CA ARG A 57 12.11 -16.51 23.39
C ARG A 57 12.30 -15.28 24.28
N THR A 58 11.22 -14.68 24.80
CA THR A 58 11.34 -13.56 25.76
C THR A 58 11.98 -13.97 27.08
N LEU A 59 11.99 -15.26 27.40
CA LEU A 59 12.60 -15.79 28.63
C LEU A 59 14.12 -15.94 28.52
N LEU A 60 14.69 -15.98 27.30
CA LEU A 60 16.13 -16.18 27.09
C LEU A 60 17.02 -15.11 27.77
N PRO A 61 16.71 -13.79 27.69
CA PRO A 61 17.55 -12.76 28.31
C PRO A 61 17.47 -12.70 29.83
N LEU A 62 16.50 -13.39 30.47
CA LEU A 62 16.29 -13.34 31.92
C LEU A 62 17.25 -14.24 32.71
N GLY A 63 18.27 -14.82 32.06
CA GLY A 63 19.38 -15.50 32.74
C GLY A 63 19.09 -16.92 33.22
N ALA A 64 17.91 -17.47 32.91
CA ALA A 64 17.57 -18.86 33.24
C ALA A 64 16.71 -19.53 32.15
N PRO A 65 17.23 -19.77 30.93
CA PRO A 65 16.63 -20.80 30.10
C PRO A 65 16.98 -22.14 30.75
N ASP A 66 16.08 -22.61 31.61
CA ASP A 66 16.09 -24.00 32.04
C ASP A 66 15.99 -24.93 30.84
N GLU A 67 16.35 -26.18 31.06
CA GLU A 67 16.33 -27.20 30.02
C GLU A 67 14.93 -27.35 29.38
N GLU A 68 13.88 -27.07 30.16
CA GLU A 68 12.50 -27.00 29.67
C GLU A 68 12.33 -25.92 28.59
N THR A 69 12.71 -24.67 28.87
CA THR A 69 12.58 -23.55 27.93
C THR A 69 13.30 -23.83 26.61
N ARG A 70 14.52 -24.38 26.67
CA ARG A 70 15.30 -24.71 25.47
C ARG A 70 14.64 -25.82 24.65
N ARG A 71 14.13 -26.86 25.31
CA ARG A 71 13.38 -27.95 24.65
C ARG A 71 12.10 -27.44 24.01
N ALA A 72 11.32 -26.61 24.71
CA ALA A 72 10.09 -26.03 24.20
C ALA A 72 10.33 -25.19 22.94
N ILE A 73 11.38 -24.37 22.93
CA ILE A 73 11.79 -23.59 21.76
C ILE A 73 12.14 -24.52 20.59
N ALA A 74 13.01 -25.52 20.81
CA ALA A 74 13.45 -26.43 19.76
C ALA A 74 12.29 -27.26 19.17
N GLU A 75 11.36 -27.71 20.01
CA GLU A 75 10.15 -28.41 19.57
C GLU A 75 9.24 -27.52 18.72
N LEU A 76 8.96 -26.29 19.18
CA LEU A 76 8.13 -25.34 18.45
C LEU A 76 8.75 -24.95 17.11
N GLU A 77 10.06 -24.73 17.07
CA GLU A 77 10.79 -24.44 15.82
C GLU A 77 10.66 -25.59 14.82
N LYS A 78 10.83 -26.84 15.28
CA LYS A 78 10.66 -28.04 14.46
C LYS A 78 9.22 -28.16 13.95
N GLU A 79 8.23 -27.91 14.81
CA GLU A 79 6.81 -27.98 14.47
C GLU A 79 6.42 -26.91 13.44
N ILE A 80 6.83 -25.66 13.67
CA ILE A 80 6.65 -24.53 12.76
C ILE A 80 7.29 -24.82 11.39
N ALA A 81 8.51 -25.37 11.36
CA ALA A 81 9.20 -25.73 10.12
C ALA A 81 8.43 -26.82 9.35
N ALA A 82 7.92 -27.84 10.04
CA ALA A 82 7.13 -28.91 9.43
C ALA A 82 5.80 -28.40 8.84
N GLN A 83 5.07 -27.57 9.61
CA GLN A 83 3.83 -26.95 9.14
C GLN A 83 4.08 -26.00 7.96
N THR A 84 5.15 -25.20 8.02
CA THR A 84 5.58 -24.31 6.93
C THR A 84 5.83 -25.10 5.65
N ALA A 85 6.64 -26.17 5.72
CA ALA A 85 6.92 -27.02 4.56
C ALA A 85 5.65 -27.68 3.99
N SER A 86 4.72 -28.10 4.85
CA SER A 86 3.43 -28.66 4.44
C SER A 86 2.57 -27.63 3.72
N ASN A 87 2.45 -26.42 4.26
CA ASN A 87 1.68 -25.32 3.67
C ASN A 87 2.29 -24.87 2.33
N LEU A 88 3.62 -24.81 2.21
CA LEU A 88 4.30 -24.53 0.94
C LEU A 88 4.00 -25.58 -0.12
N ARG A 89 4.06 -26.88 0.21
CA ARG A 89 3.68 -27.94 -0.75
C ARG A 89 2.23 -27.79 -1.21
N ARG A 90 1.31 -27.43 -0.31
CA ARG A 90 -0.10 -27.17 -0.64
C ARG A 90 -0.26 -25.94 -1.52
N ALA A 91 0.45 -24.85 -1.23
CA ALA A 91 0.47 -23.65 -2.06
C ALA A 91 0.95 -23.94 -3.48
N ARG A 92 2.09 -24.65 -3.63
CA ARG A 92 2.65 -25.03 -4.93
C ARG A 92 1.68 -25.89 -5.75
N ARG A 93 1.03 -26.88 -5.11
CA ARG A 93 -0.01 -27.70 -5.77
C ARG A 93 -1.22 -26.85 -6.21
N ALA A 94 -1.68 -25.93 -5.38
CA ALA A 94 -2.78 -25.04 -5.73
C ALA A 94 -2.43 -24.15 -6.93
N TYR A 95 -1.22 -23.58 -6.98
CA TYR A 95 -0.76 -22.81 -8.14
C TYR A 95 -0.59 -23.66 -9.39
N ALA A 96 -0.04 -24.88 -9.27
CA ALA A 96 0.07 -25.81 -10.40
C ALA A 96 -1.30 -26.19 -10.99
N GLY A 97 -2.33 -26.25 -10.15
CA GLY A 97 -3.73 -26.44 -10.57
C GLY A 97 -4.44 -25.15 -11.02
N GLY A 98 -3.76 -24.02 -11.15
CA GLY A 98 -4.35 -22.72 -11.54
C GLY A 98 -5.19 -22.02 -10.46
N ASN A 99 -5.30 -22.58 -9.25
CA ASN A 99 -6.08 -22.01 -8.16
C ASN A 99 -5.25 -21.00 -7.36
N THR A 100 -5.09 -19.79 -7.92
CA THR A 100 -4.27 -18.71 -7.34
C THR A 100 -4.76 -18.27 -5.96
N ARG A 101 -6.07 -18.16 -5.75
CA ARG A 101 -6.65 -17.75 -4.44
C ARG A 101 -6.31 -18.76 -3.35
N GLN A 102 -6.46 -20.05 -3.63
CA GLN A 102 -6.12 -21.09 -2.68
C GLN A 102 -4.61 -21.13 -2.41
N GLY A 103 -3.79 -20.92 -3.44
CA GLY A 103 -2.33 -20.78 -3.31
C GLY A 103 -1.96 -19.66 -2.33
N ASP A 104 -2.53 -18.46 -2.53
CA ASP A 104 -2.30 -17.30 -1.65
C ASP A 104 -2.72 -17.58 -0.20
N THR A 105 -3.87 -18.22 0.03
CA THR A 105 -4.32 -18.58 1.38
C THR A 105 -3.31 -19.48 2.10
N TRP A 106 -2.69 -20.44 1.40
CA TRP A 106 -1.65 -21.28 1.99
C TRP A 106 -0.37 -20.51 2.27
N LEU A 107 0.01 -19.54 1.43
CA LEU A 107 1.16 -18.67 1.70
C LEU A 107 0.91 -17.72 2.87
N LEU A 108 -0.31 -17.21 3.06
CA LEU A 108 -0.66 -16.43 4.24
C LEU A 108 -0.55 -17.26 5.52
N LYS A 109 -0.89 -18.55 5.48
CA LYS A 109 -0.63 -19.48 6.60
C LYS A 109 0.86 -19.69 6.85
N VAL A 110 1.69 -19.71 5.81
CA VAL A 110 3.16 -19.72 5.97
C VAL A 110 3.62 -18.44 6.68
N LEU A 111 3.13 -17.27 6.28
CA LEU A 111 3.51 -16.00 6.92
C LEU A 111 3.00 -15.86 8.36
N ALA A 112 1.86 -16.47 8.69
CA ALA A 112 1.39 -16.54 10.07
C ALA A 112 2.34 -17.33 11.00
N LEU A 113 3.01 -18.35 10.46
CA LEU A 113 3.99 -19.17 11.17
C LEU A 113 5.41 -18.56 11.13
N SER A 114 5.78 -17.96 9.99
CA SER A 114 7.09 -17.37 9.73
C SER A 114 6.93 -16.07 8.92
N PRO A 115 6.77 -14.91 9.59
CA PRO A 115 6.45 -13.63 8.93
C PRO A 115 7.49 -13.17 7.90
N GLY A 116 8.73 -13.64 8.00
CA GLY A 116 9.83 -13.31 7.10
C GLY A 116 10.10 -14.34 6.01
N HIS A 117 9.21 -15.29 5.76
CA HIS A 117 9.49 -16.38 4.80
C HIS A 117 9.61 -15.84 3.36
N PRO A 118 10.79 -15.91 2.72
CA PRO A 118 11.07 -15.18 1.47
C PRO A 118 10.17 -15.63 0.31
N GLU A 119 10.03 -16.95 0.11
CA GLU A 119 9.19 -17.50 -0.98
C GLU A 119 7.73 -17.07 -0.89
N ALA A 120 7.18 -16.95 0.32
CA ALA A 120 5.79 -16.59 0.53
C ALA A 120 5.55 -15.10 0.26
N LEU A 121 6.46 -14.24 0.75
CA LEU A 121 6.44 -12.79 0.49
C LEU A 121 6.60 -12.49 -0.99
N GLU A 122 7.57 -13.10 -1.66
CA GLU A 122 7.83 -12.89 -3.09
C GLU A 122 6.61 -13.28 -3.94
N ARG A 123 6.07 -14.49 -3.70
CA ARG A 123 4.95 -15.00 -4.49
C ARG A 123 3.67 -14.21 -4.27
N LEU A 124 3.35 -13.84 -3.03
CA LEU A 124 2.20 -12.97 -2.74
C LEU A 124 2.38 -11.57 -3.32
N GLY A 125 3.61 -11.06 -3.35
CA GLY A 125 3.94 -9.80 -4.02
C GLY A 125 3.65 -9.84 -5.51
N HIS A 126 4.05 -10.92 -6.18
CA HIS A 126 3.77 -11.14 -7.61
C HIS A 126 2.27 -11.20 -7.88
N THR A 127 1.51 -12.02 -7.14
CA THR A 127 0.07 -12.16 -7.36
C THR A 127 -0.70 -10.87 -7.05
N ALA A 128 -0.27 -10.11 -6.04
CA ALA A 128 -0.80 -8.79 -5.77
C ALA A 128 -0.56 -7.82 -6.94
N SER A 129 0.66 -7.80 -7.49
CA SER A 129 1.05 -6.97 -8.65
C SER A 129 0.30 -7.34 -9.94
N GLU A 130 0.01 -8.62 -10.16
CA GLU A 130 -0.80 -9.06 -11.31
C GLU A 130 -2.26 -8.61 -11.19
N ARG A 131 -2.89 -8.84 -10.03
CA ARG A 131 -4.27 -8.38 -9.77
C ARG A 131 -4.39 -6.88 -9.91
N ALA A 132 -3.39 -6.20 -9.39
CA ALA A 132 -3.24 -4.77 -9.46
C ALA A 132 -3.28 -4.24 -10.89
N SER A 133 -2.41 -4.81 -11.73
CA SER A 133 -2.32 -4.48 -13.16
C SER A 133 -3.63 -4.81 -13.88
N ALA A 134 -4.23 -5.96 -13.59
CA ALA A 134 -5.52 -6.37 -14.17
C ALA A 134 -6.65 -5.41 -13.78
N GLN A 135 -6.71 -4.98 -12.52
CA GLN A 135 -7.71 -4.02 -12.06
C GLN A 135 -7.53 -2.65 -12.74
N GLN A 136 -6.29 -2.20 -12.92
CA GLN A 136 -6.02 -0.94 -13.62
C GLN A 136 -6.38 -1.01 -15.11
N ARG A 137 -6.11 -2.14 -15.78
CA ARG A 137 -6.56 -2.38 -17.16
C ARG A 137 -8.08 -2.37 -17.26
N ASN A 138 -8.76 -3.14 -16.41
CA ASN A 138 -10.23 -3.20 -16.39
C ASN A 138 -10.86 -1.83 -16.17
N LYS A 139 -10.30 -1.01 -15.26
CA LYS A 139 -10.77 0.36 -15.03
C LYS A 139 -10.58 1.23 -16.27
N SER A 140 -9.40 1.17 -16.88
CA SER A 140 -9.10 1.94 -18.11
C SER A 140 -9.99 1.52 -19.27
N GLU A 141 -10.26 0.23 -19.42
CA GLU A 141 -11.19 -0.31 -20.42
C GLU A 141 -12.63 0.13 -20.17
N GLN A 142 -13.10 0.13 -18.92
CA GLN A 142 -14.43 0.62 -18.56
C GLN A 142 -14.57 2.12 -18.86
N GLU A 143 -13.57 2.92 -18.52
CA GLU A 143 -13.52 4.35 -18.83
C GLU A 143 -13.56 4.58 -20.35
N ASN A 144 -12.77 3.80 -21.11
CA ASN A 144 -12.76 3.85 -22.58
C ASN A 144 -14.12 3.43 -23.17
N ARG A 145 -14.76 2.37 -22.67
CA ARG A 145 -16.11 1.95 -23.09
C ARG A 145 -17.16 3.01 -22.79
N ALA A 146 -17.11 3.63 -21.61
CA ALA A 146 -18.02 4.72 -21.25
C ALA A 146 -17.80 5.96 -22.13
N ALA A 147 -16.55 6.28 -22.48
CA ALA A 147 -16.23 7.34 -23.43
C ALA A 147 -16.78 7.03 -24.83
N LYS A 148 -16.58 5.80 -25.34
CA LYS A 148 -17.17 5.32 -26.61
C LYS A 148 -18.69 5.47 -26.62
N GLN A 149 -19.37 5.11 -25.53
CA GLN A 149 -20.83 5.23 -25.40
C GLN A 149 -21.30 6.69 -25.34
N ARG A 150 -20.56 7.58 -24.67
CA ARG A 150 -20.86 9.03 -24.66
C ARG A 150 -20.62 9.69 -26.01
N ALA A 151 -19.65 9.20 -26.77
CA ALA A 151 -19.34 9.63 -28.13
C ALA A 151 -20.28 9.02 -29.19
N ALA A 152 -21.17 8.10 -28.79
CA ALA A 152 -22.22 7.60 -29.68
C ALA A 152 -23.11 8.79 -30.10
N PRO A 153 -23.44 8.90 -31.39
CA PRO A 153 -24.05 10.11 -31.93
C PRO A 153 -25.39 10.38 -31.26
N ARG A 154 -25.43 11.48 -30.49
CA ARG A 154 -26.69 12.11 -30.10
C ARG A 154 -27.36 12.53 -31.40
N ALA A 155 -28.44 11.85 -31.76
CA ALA A 155 -29.24 12.26 -32.91
C ALA A 155 -29.67 13.73 -32.72
N ALA A 156 -29.59 14.50 -33.81
CA ALA A 156 -30.07 15.87 -34.00
C ALA A 156 -29.16 17.02 -33.52
N TYR A 157 -28.05 17.23 -34.22
CA TYR A 157 -27.69 18.49 -34.90
C TYR A 157 -26.39 18.18 -35.66
N ALA A 158 -26.39 18.25 -37.01
CA ALA A 158 -25.15 18.17 -37.77
C ALA A 158 -24.50 19.57 -37.69
N PRO A 159 -23.44 19.77 -36.89
CA PRO A 159 -22.74 21.04 -36.87
C PRO A 159 -22.14 21.27 -38.27
N PRO A 160 -21.86 22.53 -38.66
CA PRO A 160 -21.09 22.82 -39.86
C PRO A 160 -19.82 21.96 -39.91
N ASP A 161 -19.48 21.40 -41.08
CA ASP A 161 -18.28 20.60 -41.25
C ASP A 161 -17.02 21.49 -41.13
N ASP A 162 -16.55 21.68 -39.91
CA ASP A 162 -15.33 22.41 -39.59
C ASP A 162 -14.05 21.60 -39.89
N SER A 163 -14.14 20.44 -40.55
CA SER A 163 -12.98 19.59 -40.86
C SER A 163 -11.90 20.34 -41.65
N GLY A 164 -12.31 21.19 -42.59
CA GLY A 164 -11.38 22.00 -43.38
C GLY A 164 -10.57 22.96 -42.51
N ARG A 165 -11.25 23.65 -41.59
CA ARG A 165 -10.62 24.60 -40.67
C ARG A 165 -9.74 23.91 -39.64
N MET A 166 -10.18 22.79 -39.06
CA MET A 166 -9.36 21.98 -38.16
C MET A 166 -8.08 21.50 -38.85
N ARG A 167 -8.18 21.09 -40.11
CA ARG A 167 -7.02 20.66 -40.90
C ARG A 167 -6.03 21.81 -41.12
N THR A 168 -6.51 23.00 -41.49
CA THR A 168 -5.65 24.18 -41.66
C THR A 168 -4.92 24.54 -40.36
N LEU A 169 -5.61 24.53 -39.21
CA LEU A 169 -4.99 24.78 -37.92
C LEU A 169 -3.95 23.72 -37.56
N TYR A 170 -4.25 22.44 -37.84
CA TYR A 170 -3.31 21.34 -37.62
C TYR A 170 -2.04 21.48 -38.47
N GLU A 171 -2.19 21.80 -39.77
CA GLU A 171 -1.07 22.01 -40.69
C GLU A 171 -0.21 23.23 -40.30
N GLN A 172 -0.81 24.23 -39.64
CA GLN A 172 -0.10 25.37 -39.04
C GLN A 172 0.58 25.05 -37.70
N GLY A 173 0.37 23.85 -37.15
CA GLY A 173 0.84 23.46 -35.81
C GLY A 173 0.06 24.11 -34.66
N ASP A 174 -1.08 24.76 -34.94
CA ASP A 174 -1.98 25.31 -33.91
C ASP A 174 -2.89 24.22 -33.34
N PHE A 175 -2.29 23.29 -32.60
CA PHE A 175 -2.99 22.17 -31.99
C PHE A 175 -4.02 22.60 -30.94
N GLU A 176 -3.79 23.72 -30.25
CA GLU A 176 -4.74 24.27 -29.28
C GLU A 176 -5.99 24.81 -29.99
N GLY A 177 -5.81 25.48 -31.14
CA GLY A 177 -6.92 25.88 -32.02
C GLY A 177 -7.74 24.69 -32.52
N VAL A 178 -7.07 23.59 -32.89
CA VAL A 178 -7.75 22.33 -33.27
C VAL A 178 -8.60 21.81 -32.10
N ILE A 179 -8.07 21.79 -30.88
CA ILE A 179 -8.80 21.32 -29.70
C ILE A 179 -9.98 22.22 -29.35
N ALA A 180 -9.80 23.54 -29.40
CA ALA A 180 -10.87 24.50 -29.13
C ALA A 180 -12.04 24.31 -30.10
N LEU A 181 -11.74 24.16 -31.40
CA LEU A 181 -12.76 23.92 -32.43
C LEU A 181 -13.40 22.53 -32.29
N GLY A 182 -12.60 21.50 -32.01
CA GLY A 182 -13.09 20.13 -31.78
C GLY A 182 -14.01 20.01 -30.56
N ARG A 183 -13.74 20.75 -29.48
CA ARG A 183 -14.64 20.79 -28.29
C ARG A 183 -16.00 21.41 -28.60
N GLN A 184 -16.04 22.40 -29.50
CA GLN A 184 -17.29 23.02 -29.93
C GLN A 184 -18.08 22.10 -30.87
N ALA A 185 -17.40 21.45 -31.81
CA ALA A 185 -18.02 20.53 -32.76
C ALA A 185 -18.48 19.20 -32.13
N ALA A 186 -17.85 18.76 -31.03
CA ALA A 186 -18.09 17.49 -30.35
C ALA A 186 -18.20 16.31 -31.34
N PRO A 187 -17.15 16.07 -32.16
CA PRO A 187 -17.23 15.14 -33.27
C PRO A 187 -17.53 13.72 -32.79
N ALA A 188 -18.40 13.03 -33.51
CA ALA A 188 -18.64 11.61 -33.27
C ALA A 188 -17.36 10.79 -33.50
N ALA A 189 -17.18 9.73 -32.73
CA ALA A 189 -16.06 8.80 -32.91
C ALA A 189 -16.10 8.20 -34.33
N GLY A 190 -14.92 8.02 -34.94
CA GLY A 190 -14.76 7.52 -36.32
C GLY A 190 -14.75 8.60 -37.40
N THR A 191 -15.01 9.86 -37.05
CA THR A 191 -14.99 10.97 -38.01
C THR A 191 -13.56 11.49 -38.25
N ARG A 192 -13.36 12.18 -39.39
CA ARG A 192 -12.09 12.85 -39.68
C ARG A 192 -11.72 13.90 -38.63
N GLN A 193 -12.72 14.61 -38.10
CA GLN A 193 -12.54 15.61 -37.03
C GLN A 193 -12.03 14.96 -35.73
N ALA A 194 -12.60 13.81 -35.35
CA ALA A 194 -12.14 13.04 -34.20
C ALA A 194 -10.69 12.54 -34.38
N ALA A 195 -10.33 12.09 -35.59
CA ALA A 195 -8.95 11.71 -35.90
C ALA A 195 -7.97 12.90 -35.80
N LEU A 196 -8.33 14.08 -36.33
CA LEU A 196 -7.53 15.30 -36.20
C LEU A 196 -7.39 15.75 -34.74
N LEU A 197 -8.46 15.64 -33.96
CA LEU A 197 -8.43 15.98 -32.53
C LEU A 197 -7.51 15.04 -31.74
N ARG A 198 -7.56 13.73 -32.02
CA ARG A 198 -6.64 12.73 -31.45
C ARG A 198 -5.19 13.07 -31.79
N GLN A 199 -4.89 13.37 -33.06
CA GLN A 199 -3.54 13.73 -33.50
C GLN A 199 -3.04 15.02 -32.82
N ALA A 200 -3.89 16.05 -32.71
CA ALA A 200 -3.54 17.30 -32.03
C ALA A 200 -3.18 17.06 -30.55
N HIS A 201 -3.95 16.22 -29.86
CA HIS A 201 -3.63 15.83 -28.48
C HIS A 201 -2.33 15.02 -28.38
N ILE A 202 -2.04 14.10 -29.31
CA ILE A 202 -0.76 13.37 -29.32
C ILE A 202 0.42 14.34 -29.49
N ALA A 203 0.31 15.30 -30.42
CA ALA A 203 1.36 16.29 -30.65
C ALA A 203 1.62 17.18 -29.43
N LEU A 204 0.56 17.61 -28.73
CA LEU A 204 0.71 18.35 -27.47
C LEU A 204 1.27 17.49 -26.34
N ALA A 205 0.90 16.21 -26.27
CA ALA A 205 1.49 15.28 -25.31
C ALA A 205 3.00 15.12 -25.53
N GLU A 206 3.44 15.04 -26.78
CA GLU A 206 4.85 14.98 -27.16
C GLU A 206 5.60 16.25 -26.78
N ARG A 207 5.04 17.41 -27.10
CA ARG A 207 5.61 18.71 -26.71
C ARG A 207 5.71 18.86 -25.19
N ALA A 208 4.67 18.45 -24.46
CA ALA A 208 4.65 18.49 -23.00
C ALA A 208 5.70 17.53 -22.41
N GLY A 209 5.80 16.30 -22.93
CA GLY A 209 6.78 15.31 -22.50
C GLY A 209 8.21 15.74 -22.77
N GLY A 210 8.50 16.30 -23.95
CA GLY A 210 9.81 16.87 -24.28
C GLY A 210 10.21 18.06 -23.39
N ALA A 211 9.22 18.78 -22.83
CA ALA A 211 9.42 19.85 -21.86
C ALA A 211 9.44 19.36 -20.40
N GLY A 212 9.42 18.04 -20.14
CA GLY A 212 9.37 17.46 -18.80
C GLY A 212 8.03 17.63 -18.07
N ARG A 213 7.00 18.16 -18.74
CA ARG A 213 5.65 18.35 -18.19
C ARG A 213 4.84 17.07 -18.31
N ASN A 214 5.30 16.04 -17.61
CA ASN A 214 4.76 14.68 -17.70
C ASN A 214 3.29 14.55 -17.28
N GLU A 215 2.81 15.37 -16.33
CA GLU A 215 1.39 15.37 -15.94
C GLU A 215 0.51 15.85 -17.08
N LEU A 216 0.86 16.98 -17.69
CA LEU A 216 0.16 17.53 -18.86
C LEU A 216 0.23 16.59 -20.07
N ALA A 217 1.38 15.96 -20.29
CA ALA A 217 1.51 14.95 -21.33
C ALA A 217 0.54 13.77 -21.13
N LEU A 218 0.38 13.31 -19.89
CA LEU A 218 -0.55 12.24 -19.54
C LEU A 218 -2.01 12.66 -19.78
N GLU A 219 -2.37 13.90 -19.43
CA GLU A 219 -3.70 14.46 -19.68
C GLU A 219 -4.04 14.47 -21.17
N HIS A 220 -3.12 14.94 -22.01
CA HIS A 220 -3.32 14.95 -23.46
C HIS A 220 -3.42 13.54 -24.06
N LEU A 221 -2.62 12.57 -23.60
CA LEU A 221 -2.75 11.17 -24.07
C LEU A 221 -4.13 10.59 -23.71
N GLN A 222 -4.65 10.89 -22.52
CA GLN A 222 -5.99 10.46 -22.12
C GLN A 222 -7.07 11.13 -22.99
N ALA A 223 -6.93 12.42 -23.26
CA ALA A 223 -7.84 13.13 -24.15
C ALA A 223 -7.81 12.59 -25.59
N ALA A 224 -6.64 12.19 -26.10
CA ALA A 224 -6.48 11.55 -27.42
C ALA A 224 -7.25 10.23 -27.52
N MET A 225 -7.18 9.39 -26.49
CA MET A 225 -7.93 8.12 -26.42
C MET A 225 -9.45 8.35 -26.33
N ILE A 226 -9.89 9.43 -25.66
CA ILE A 226 -11.31 9.79 -25.58
C ILE A 226 -11.82 10.33 -26.93
N ALA A 227 -11.03 11.17 -27.60
CA ALA A 227 -11.41 11.82 -28.86
C ALA A 227 -11.67 10.80 -29.97
N GLN A 228 -10.79 9.81 -30.10
CA GLN A 228 -10.93 8.74 -31.08
C GLN A 228 -10.47 7.42 -30.45
N PRO A 229 -11.40 6.67 -29.85
CA PRO A 229 -11.11 5.40 -29.21
C PRO A 229 -10.76 4.29 -30.22
N GLU A 230 -9.60 3.67 -30.07
CA GLU A 230 -9.15 2.53 -30.90
C GLU A 230 -9.24 1.21 -30.11
N GLU A 231 -9.23 0.08 -30.82
CA GLU A 231 -8.99 -1.25 -30.22
C GLU A 231 -7.48 -1.45 -30.13
N ASP A 232 -7.00 -2.03 -29.02
CA ASP A 232 -5.55 -2.19 -28.75
C ASP A 232 -4.72 -0.91 -28.92
N ASP A 233 -5.27 0.20 -28.41
CA ASP A 233 -4.71 1.54 -28.57
C ASP A 233 -3.24 1.62 -28.04
N PRO A 234 -2.24 1.92 -28.90
CA PRO A 234 -0.84 2.01 -28.49
C PRO A 234 -0.58 3.11 -27.46
N LEU A 235 -1.47 4.11 -27.36
CA LEU A 235 -1.38 5.15 -26.33
C LEU A 235 -1.59 4.61 -24.92
N LEU A 236 -2.22 3.43 -24.77
CA LEU A 236 -2.42 2.81 -23.46
C LEU A 236 -1.09 2.44 -22.81
N ALA A 237 -0.19 1.79 -23.56
CA ALA A 237 1.15 1.44 -23.07
C ALA A 237 1.94 2.70 -22.67
N ARG A 238 1.93 3.72 -23.54
CA ARG A 238 2.59 5.01 -23.28
C ARG A 238 2.04 5.72 -22.04
N SER A 239 0.72 5.70 -21.85
CA SER A 239 0.04 6.26 -20.67
C SER A 239 0.44 5.52 -19.38
N LEU A 240 0.54 4.20 -19.43
CA LEU A 240 0.99 3.38 -18.29
C LEU A 240 2.46 3.67 -17.93
N GLU A 241 3.34 3.79 -18.92
CA GLU A 241 4.75 4.16 -18.69
C GLU A 241 4.87 5.53 -18.01
N LEU A 242 4.11 6.52 -18.50
CA LEU A 242 4.13 7.88 -17.98
C LEU A 242 3.57 7.97 -16.55
N ARG A 243 2.49 7.24 -16.25
CA ARG A 243 1.98 7.06 -14.88
C ARG A 243 3.05 6.44 -13.97
N GLY A 244 3.78 5.44 -14.46
CA GLY A 244 4.89 4.83 -13.75
C GLY A 244 6.01 5.83 -13.44
N ALA A 245 6.39 6.65 -14.41
CA ALA A 245 7.39 7.71 -14.24
C ALA A 245 6.94 8.78 -13.24
N LEU A 246 5.70 9.25 -13.34
CA LEU A 246 5.10 10.20 -12.39
C LEU A 246 5.05 9.63 -10.98
N SER A 247 4.63 8.37 -10.83
CA SER A 247 4.64 7.72 -9.51
C SER A 247 6.03 7.67 -8.90
N ARG A 248 7.07 7.32 -9.69
CA ARG A 248 8.47 7.34 -9.21
C ARG A 248 8.92 8.74 -8.80
N HIS A 249 8.63 9.74 -9.62
CA HIS A 249 8.98 11.14 -9.34
C HIS A 249 8.38 11.62 -8.00
N TRP A 250 7.08 11.41 -7.82
CA TRP A 250 6.39 11.80 -6.59
C TRP A 250 6.85 11.01 -5.37
N TYR A 251 7.18 9.73 -5.55
CA TYR A 251 7.79 8.91 -4.51
C TYR A 251 9.16 9.46 -4.05
N GLU A 252 10.03 9.82 -5.00
CA GLU A 252 11.35 10.39 -4.70
C GLU A 252 11.23 11.75 -4.02
N GLN A 253 10.28 12.58 -4.44
CA GLN A 253 9.98 13.85 -3.78
C GLN A 253 9.51 13.62 -2.33
N GLY A 254 8.51 12.77 -2.13
CA GLY A 254 7.99 12.47 -0.79
C GLY A 254 9.04 11.85 0.13
N SER A 255 9.91 10.99 -0.41
CA SER A 255 11.01 10.38 0.35
C SER A 255 12.03 11.41 0.83
N ARG A 256 12.32 12.46 0.05
CA ARG A 256 13.21 13.56 0.45
C ARG A 256 12.59 14.46 1.52
N LEU A 257 11.28 14.70 1.43
CA LEU A 257 10.56 15.56 2.37
C LEU A 257 10.38 14.90 3.75
N LEU A 258 10.49 13.58 3.84
CA LEU A 258 10.16 12.80 5.04
C LEU A 258 10.90 13.22 6.32
N SER A 259 12.08 13.85 6.19
CA SER A 259 12.86 14.36 7.32
C SER A 259 12.73 15.85 7.60
N SER A 260 12.15 16.63 6.68
CA SER A 260 12.09 18.10 6.79
C SER A 260 10.67 18.64 6.86
N ASP A 261 9.75 18.07 6.09
CA ASP A 261 8.36 18.48 5.98
C ASP A 261 7.49 17.23 5.83
N LEU A 262 7.00 16.74 6.97
CA LEU A 262 6.28 15.48 7.03
C LEU A 262 4.91 15.55 6.35
N ASP A 263 4.24 16.71 6.38
CA ASP A 263 2.93 16.90 5.75
C ASP A 263 3.08 16.91 4.23
N ALA A 264 4.06 17.66 3.70
CA ALA A 264 4.36 17.66 2.28
C ALA A 264 4.84 16.27 1.79
N ALA A 265 5.56 15.52 2.63
CA ALA A 265 5.95 14.15 2.32
C ALA A 265 4.73 13.24 2.12
N VAL A 266 3.73 13.32 3.01
CA VAL A 266 2.48 12.56 2.89
C VAL A 266 1.77 12.89 1.58
N VAL A 267 1.57 14.17 1.27
CA VAL A 267 0.91 14.61 0.03
C VAL A 267 1.62 14.07 -1.22
N ALA A 268 2.96 14.14 -1.25
CA ALA A 268 3.73 13.63 -2.38
C ALA A 268 3.63 12.11 -2.52
N LEU A 269 3.67 11.36 -1.41
CA LEU A 269 3.54 9.91 -1.42
C LEU A 269 2.13 9.45 -1.82
N GLU A 270 1.09 10.18 -1.41
CA GLU A 270 -0.29 9.95 -1.88
C GLU A 270 -0.40 10.20 -3.37
N LYS A 271 0.17 11.30 -3.88
CA LYS A 271 0.19 11.59 -5.32
C LYS A 271 0.94 10.51 -6.12
N ALA A 272 2.02 9.95 -5.56
CA ALA A 272 2.69 8.79 -6.16
C ALA A 272 1.76 7.57 -6.31
N LEU A 273 0.90 7.33 -5.31
CA LEU A 273 -0.10 6.25 -5.31
C LEU A 273 -1.31 6.55 -6.19
N GLN A 274 -1.66 7.82 -6.41
CA GLN A 274 -2.70 8.20 -7.37
C GLN A 274 -2.32 7.77 -8.80
N TYR A 275 -1.04 7.93 -9.18
CA TYR A 275 -0.56 7.51 -10.49
C TYR A 275 -0.31 6.00 -10.59
N ASN A 276 0.22 5.39 -9.54
CA ASN A 276 0.39 3.94 -9.44
C ASN A 276 0.02 3.45 -8.02
N PRO A 277 -1.21 2.95 -7.82
CA PRO A 277 -1.69 2.48 -6.52
C PRO A 277 -0.86 1.35 -5.91
N TYR A 278 0.00 0.71 -6.72
CA TYR A 278 0.75 -0.48 -6.37
C TYR A 278 2.24 -0.22 -6.20
N ASN A 279 2.64 1.05 -6.14
CA ASN A 279 4.00 1.41 -5.78
C ASN A 279 4.29 1.04 -4.32
N ALA A 280 4.79 -0.18 -4.09
CA ALA A 280 5.05 -0.73 -2.76
C ALA A 280 6.04 0.12 -1.94
N ASN A 281 6.95 0.84 -2.59
CA ASN A 281 7.86 1.75 -1.91
C ASN A 281 7.11 2.98 -1.38
N ALA A 282 6.24 3.58 -2.19
CA ALA A 282 5.40 4.69 -1.79
C ALA A 282 4.42 4.29 -0.67
N GLN A 283 3.80 3.10 -0.75
CA GLN A 283 2.91 2.60 0.30
C GLN A 283 3.64 2.46 1.65
N ARG A 284 4.82 1.83 1.65
CA ARG A 284 5.63 1.67 2.87
C ARG A 284 6.07 3.02 3.45
N LYS A 285 6.50 3.95 2.59
CA LYS A 285 6.90 5.29 3.02
C LYS A 285 5.73 6.12 3.55
N LEU A 286 4.55 5.99 2.95
CA LEU A 286 3.35 6.67 3.41
C LEU A 286 2.95 6.16 4.80
N ALA A 287 2.95 4.85 5.01
CA ALA A 287 2.68 4.25 6.32
C ALA A 287 3.71 4.68 7.38
N GLN A 288 4.99 4.79 7.00
CA GLN A 288 6.05 5.32 7.84
C GLN A 288 5.76 6.79 8.22
N ALA A 289 5.46 7.64 7.24
CA ALA A 289 5.17 9.06 7.44
C ALA A 289 3.97 9.28 8.37
N GLN A 290 2.87 8.56 8.14
CA GLN A 290 1.67 8.62 8.99
C GLN A 290 1.95 8.17 10.43
N THR A 291 2.84 7.21 10.63
CA THR A 291 3.24 6.78 11.98
C THR A 291 4.04 7.87 12.70
N LEU A 292 4.96 8.54 12.01
CA LEU A 292 5.70 9.67 12.56
C LEU A 292 4.74 10.81 12.94
N GLN A 293 3.76 11.13 12.08
CA GLN A 293 2.75 12.16 12.32
C GLN A 293 1.96 11.89 13.61
N ARG A 294 1.46 10.67 13.78
CA ARG A 294 0.74 10.26 15.00
C ARG A 294 1.60 10.37 16.25
N ASN A 295 2.88 10.02 16.16
CA ASN A 295 3.80 10.13 17.29
C ASN A 295 4.07 11.58 17.67
N LEU A 296 4.26 12.47 16.69
CA LEU A 296 4.43 13.90 16.93
C LEU A 296 3.19 14.52 17.58
N GLN A 297 2.00 14.25 17.04
CA GLN A 297 0.73 14.72 17.61
C GLN A 297 0.53 14.29 19.06
N ARG A 298 0.94 13.07 19.42
CA ARG A 298 0.89 12.58 20.81
C ARG A 298 1.83 13.33 21.74
N ILE A 299 3.01 13.72 21.26
CA ILE A 299 3.98 14.47 22.06
C ILE A 299 3.52 15.91 22.24
N GLU A 300 2.96 16.52 21.19
CA GLU A 300 2.47 17.90 21.21
C GLU A 300 1.19 18.04 22.04
N GLY A 301 0.25 17.10 21.93
CA GLY A 301 -0.98 17.09 22.73
C GLY A 301 -0.80 16.69 24.20
N ALA A 302 0.40 16.25 24.60
CA ALA A 302 0.75 15.93 25.98
C ALA A 302 1.48 17.08 26.72
N ARG A 303 1.70 18.22 26.04
CA ARG A 303 2.25 19.45 26.63
C ARG A 303 1.13 20.41 27.02
#